data_AF-A0A934FI22-F1
#
_entry.id   AF-A0A934FI22-F1
#
_cell.length_a   1.000
_cell.length_b   1.000
_cell.length_c   1.000
_cell.angle_alpha   90.00
_cell.angle_beta   90.00
_cell.angle_gamma   90.00
#
_symmetry.space_group_name_H-M   'P 1'
#
loop_
_entity.id
_entity.type
_entity.pdbx_description
1 polymer ?
#
loop_
_entity_poly.entity_id
_entity_poly.type
_entity_poly.pdbx_seq_one_letter_code
_entity_poly.pdbx_strand_id
1 'polypeptide(L)'
;MIRTAILLLAASVALVSGCRKRSQPAPPPAEAPAPEAVPAAPTVGPAVAAPSAPVSAPGVDKIEDRLPTAPPNSSKSNPVDLKLTEALHRYSETYGKLPPDFNTLVTSKYITAMPQPPAGKRFAVDRVHMQVVVLSQ
;
A
#
# COMPACT_ATOMS: atom_id res chain seq x y z
N MET A 1 44.16 2.53 13.63
CA MET A 1 43.09 1.99 12.75
C MET A 1 42.47 3.04 11.81
N ILE A 2 43.05 4.24 11.66
CA ILE A 2 42.49 5.33 10.83
C ILE A 2 43.05 5.34 9.38
N ARG A 3 44.17 4.65 9.12
CA ARG A 3 44.85 4.64 7.80
C ARG A 3 44.20 3.73 6.74
N THR A 4 43.44 2.73 7.14
CA THR A 4 42.68 1.86 6.22
C THR A 4 41.40 2.51 5.70
N ALA A 5 40.93 3.59 6.33
CA ALA A 5 39.70 4.29 5.97
C ALA A 5 39.86 5.22 4.74
N ILE A 6 41.09 5.60 4.37
CA ILE A 6 41.34 6.54 3.26
C ILE A 6 41.52 5.82 1.92
N LEU A 7 42.06 4.59 1.92
CA LEU A 7 42.34 3.83 0.71
C LEU A 7 41.10 3.24 0.04
N LEU A 8 39.99 3.07 0.78
CA LEU A 8 38.75 2.51 0.24
C LEU A 8 37.79 3.59 -0.29
N LEU A 9 38.03 4.87 0.02
CA LEU A 9 37.20 5.99 -0.40
C LEU A 9 37.46 6.45 -1.86
N ALA A 10 38.58 6.01 -2.46
CA ALA A 10 38.99 6.42 -3.81
C ALA A 10 38.49 5.51 -4.95
N ALA A 11 37.90 4.35 -4.63
CA ALA A 11 37.57 3.32 -5.64
C ALA A 11 36.12 3.33 -6.16
N SER A 12 35.25 4.22 -5.66
CA SER A 12 33.81 4.14 -5.96
C SER A 12 33.28 5.19 -6.94
N VAL A 13 34.12 6.14 -7.40
CA VAL A 13 33.68 7.30 -8.21
C VAL A 13 33.66 7.00 -9.73
N ALA A 14 33.55 5.74 -10.14
CA ALA A 14 33.74 5.37 -11.56
C ALA A 14 32.67 4.42 -12.15
N LEU A 15 31.39 4.56 -11.81
CA LEU A 15 30.29 4.00 -12.63
C LEU A 15 29.08 4.96 -12.71
N VAL A 16 29.31 6.15 -13.28
CA VAL A 16 28.27 6.94 -13.96
C VAL A 16 28.46 6.73 -15.46
N SER A 17 27.81 5.73 -16.03
CA SER A 17 27.59 5.63 -17.47
C SER A 17 26.47 4.62 -17.76
N GLY A 18 25.35 5.09 -18.30
CA GLY A 18 24.22 4.21 -18.64
C GLY A 18 22.95 4.96 -18.98
N CYS A 19 22.98 5.71 -20.09
CA CYS A 19 21.83 6.41 -20.64
C CYS A 19 20.69 5.45 -21.01
N ARG A 20 19.48 5.93 -20.68
CA ARG A 20 18.23 5.85 -21.44
C ARG A 20 18.29 5.07 -22.76
N LYS A 21 17.29 4.18 -22.90
CA LYS A 21 16.26 4.17 -23.96
C LYS A 21 15.98 2.73 -24.40
N ARG A 22 15.15 2.02 -23.62
CA ARG A 22 14.55 0.77 -24.09
C ARG A 22 13.29 1.12 -24.87
N SER A 23 13.44 1.08 -26.19
CA SER A 23 12.35 1.12 -27.15
C SER A 23 11.36 -0.01 -26.85
N GLN A 24 10.10 0.37 -26.67
CA GLN A 24 8.96 -0.54 -26.62
C GLN A 24 8.65 -0.99 -28.05
N PRO A 25 8.68 -2.31 -28.36
CA PRO A 25 8.17 -2.83 -29.62
C PRO A 25 6.65 -2.64 -29.71
N ALA A 26 6.20 -2.28 -30.91
CA ALA A 26 4.85 -1.86 -31.25
C ALA A 26 3.74 -2.88 -30.92
N PRO A 27 2.49 -2.42 -30.67
CA PRO A 27 1.32 -3.27 -30.62
C PRO A 27 0.94 -3.78 -32.03
N PRO A 28 0.45 -5.03 -32.18
CA PRO A 28 -0.20 -5.45 -33.41
C PRO A 28 -1.56 -4.74 -33.58
N PRO A 29 -1.90 -4.28 -34.80
CA PRO A 29 -3.19 -3.68 -35.11
C PRO A 29 -4.28 -4.74 -35.38
N ALA A 30 -5.47 -4.42 -34.89
CA ALA A 30 -6.81 -4.69 -35.45
C ALA A 30 -7.14 -6.08 -36.03
N GLU A 31 -8.06 -6.77 -35.35
CA GLU A 31 -9.08 -7.59 -36.02
C GLU A 31 -10.47 -7.25 -35.45
N ALA A 32 -11.18 -6.41 -36.19
CA ALA A 32 -12.64 -6.47 -36.36
C ALA A 32 -12.84 -6.94 -37.82
N PRO A 33 -13.96 -7.56 -38.25
CA PRO A 33 -15.34 -7.51 -37.72
C PRO A 33 -15.98 -8.93 -37.58
N ALA A 34 -17.16 -9.13 -37.01
CA ALA A 34 -18.41 -9.08 -37.77
C ALA A 34 -19.66 -9.26 -36.87
N PRO A 35 -20.83 -8.77 -37.32
CA PRO A 35 -22.06 -8.67 -36.55
C PRO A 35 -23.05 -9.80 -36.87
N GLU A 36 -23.69 -10.37 -35.85
CA GLU A 36 -24.98 -11.10 -35.93
C GLU A 36 -25.69 -10.88 -34.59
N ALA A 37 -26.69 -10.00 -34.50
CA ALA A 37 -28.08 -10.12 -34.95
C ALA A 37 -29.02 -10.74 -33.88
N VAL A 38 -29.61 -9.85 -33.05
CA VAL A 38 -31.04 -9.73 -32.57
C VAL A 38 -31.78 -10.94 -31.93
N PRO A 39 -33.00 -10.78 -31.34
CA PRO A 39 -33.58 -9.81 -30.39
C PRO A 39 -34.29 -10.49 -29.17
N ALA A 40 -34.93 -9.67 -28.31
CA ALA A 40 -35.99 -9.98 -27.33
C ALA A 40 -35.51 -10.45 -25.93
N ALA A 41 -36.00 -9.96 -24.78
CA ALA A 41 -37.15 -9.12 -24.43
C ALA A 41 -36.96 -8.57 -22.99
N PRO A 42 -37.76 -7.59 -22.55
CA PRO A 42 -37.51 -6.81 -21.34
C PRO A 42 -38.07 -7.50 -20.10
N THR A 43 -37.32 -7.47 -19.00
CA THR A 43 -37.90 -7.66 -17.66
C THR A 43 -37.76 -6.36 -16.89
N VAL A 44 -38.82 -5.55 -16.98
CA VAL A 44 -39.10 -4.45 -16.06
C VAL A 44 -39.53 -5.10 -14.74
N GLY A 45 -38.63 -5.12 -13.76
CA GLY A 45 -38.94 -5.41 -12.36
C GLY A 45 -39.07 -4.08 -11.61
N PRO A 46 -40.17 -3.83 -10.86
CA PRO A 46 -40.46 -2.54 -10.27
C PRO A 46 -39.47 -2.16 -9.16
N ALA A 47 -39.10 -0.87 -9.19
CA ALA A 47 -38.54 -0.16 -8.07
C ALA A 47 -39.46 -0.29 -6.85
N VAL A 48 -38.92 -0.81 -5.76
CA VAL A 48 -39.47 -0.61 -4.41
C VAL A 48 -38.41 0.13 -3.62
N ALA A 49 -38.77 1.34 -3.23
CA ALA A 49 -38.01 2.19 -2.34
C ALA A 49 -38.02 1.62 -0.90
N ALA A 50 -36.85 1.70 -0.24
CA ALA A 50 -36.58 1.98 1.18
C ALA A 50 -37.28 1.11 2.27
N PRO A 51 -36.56 0.68 3.33
CA PRO A 51 -35.97 1.63 4.28
C PRO A 51 -34.54 1.32 4.70
N SER A 52 -33.85 2.39 5.11
CA SER A 52 -32.62 2.38 5.89
C SER A 52 -32.75 1.46 7.11
N ALA A 53 -32.07 0.32 7.10
CA ALA A 53 -31.69 -0.36 8.32
C ALA A 53 -30.30 0.15 8.73
N PRO A 54 -30.08 0.58 9.99
CA PRO A 54 -28.74 0.80 10.49
C PRO A 54 -28.05 -0.57 10.46
N VAL A 55 -27.09 -0.75 9.57
CA VAL A 55 -26.18 -1.89 9.66
C VAL A 55 -25.39 -1.65 10.93
N SER A 56 -25.87 -2.25 12.02
CA SER A 56 -25.14 -2.45 13.25
C SER A 56 -23.72 -2.85 12.88
N ALA A 57 -22.78 -1.97 13.21
CA ALA A 57 -21.36 -2.21 13.08
C ALA A 57 -21.03 -3.56 13.72
N PRO A 58 -20.54 -4.56 12.96
CA PRO A 58 -20.06 -5.79 13.55
C PRO A 58 -18.83 -5.47 14.41
N GLY A 59 -18.74 -6.16 15.55
CA GLY A 59 -17.69 -6.05 16.56
C GLY A 59 -16.29 -6.01 15.95
N VAL A 60 -15.31 -5.34 16.54
CA VAL A 60 -14.61 -5.78 17.78
C VAL A 60 -14.33 -7.30 17.80
N ASP A 61 -14.11 -7.91 16.64
CA ASP A 61 -13.51 -9.25 16.55
C ASP A 61 -12.12 -9.11 15.97
N LYS A 62 -11.16 -8.95 16.90
CA LYS A 62 -9.76 -9.39 16.83
C LYS A 62 -9.28 -9.83 15.44
N ILE A 63 -9.05 -8.85 14.56
CA ILE A 63 -8.42 -9.08 13.26
C ILE A 63 -6.90 -9.05 13.48
N GLU A 64 -6.33 -10.14 14.01
CA GLU A 64 -4.88 -10.27 14.19
C GLU A 64 -4.11 -10.44 12.86
N ASP A 65 -4.81 -10.31 11.72
CA ASP A 65 -4.30 -10.51 10.36
C ASP A 65 -4.62 -9.31 9.42
N ARG A 66 -5.19 -8.21 9.96
CA ARG A 66 -5.39 -6.98 9.19
C ARG A 66 -4.86 -5.78 9.96
N LEU A 67 -3.90 -5.10 9.33
CA LEU A 67 -3.38 -3.80 9.72
C LEU A 67 -4.51 -2.91 10.30
N PRO A 68 -4.37 -2.45 11.56
CA PRO A 68 -5.32 -1.52 12.14
C PRO A 68 -5.44 -0.31 11.22
N THR A 69 -6.65 -0.03 10.77
CA THR A 69 -6.92 1.03 9.79
C THR A 69 -7.32 2.30 10.51
N ALA A 70 -6.64 3.40 10.22
CA ALA A 70 -6.93 4.70 10.79
C ALA A 70 -8.14 5.37 10.09
N PRO A 71 -8.82 6.32 10.74
CA PRO A 71 -9.77 7.21 10.06
C PRO A 71 -9.12 7.92 8.86
N PRO A 72 -9.88 8.23 7.79
CA PRO A 72 -9.34 8.90 6.61
C PRO A 72 -8.75 10.27 7.00
N ASN A 73 -7.60 10.63 6.42
CA ASN A 73 -6.85 11.85 6.73
C ASN A 73 -6.25 11.94 8.14
N SER A 74 -6.15 10.83 8.89
CA SER A 74 -5.50 10.85 10.21
C SER A 74 -4.05 11.33 10.17
N SER A 75 -3.38 11.18 9.02
CA SER A 75 -2.02 11.65 8.76
C SER A 75 -1.85 13.17 8.87
N LYS A 76 -2.93 13.95 8.72
CA LYS A 76 -2.87 15.42 8.82
C LYS A 76 -2.88 15.93 10.26
N SER A 77 -3.47 15.17 11.18
CA SER A 77 -3.69 15.58 12.57
C SER A 77 -2.84 14.80 13.58
N ASN A 78 -2.34 13.62 13.21
CA ASN A 78 -1.62 12.73 14.11
C ASN A 78 -0.16 12.58 13.69
N PRO A 79 0.75 12.31 14.64
CA PRO A 79 2.14 12.04 14.31
C PRO A 79 2.26 10.77 13.46
N VAL A 80 3.03 10.88 12.38
CA VAL A 80 3.29 9.80 11.43
C VAL A 80 4.62 9.14 11.77
N ASP A 81 4.65 7.80 11.79
CA ASP A 81 5.88 7.04 11.89
C ASP A 81 6.48 6.87 10.49
N LEU A 82 7.54 7.63 10.22
CA LEU A 82 8.20 7.66 8.91
C LEU A 82 8.85 6.31 8.55
N LYS A 83 9.39 5.58 9.55
CA LYS A 83 10.08 4.30 9.30
C LYS A 83 9.09 3.23 8.86
N LEU A 84 7.98 3.09 9.59
CA LEU A 84 6.93 2.14 9.23
C LEU A 84 6.25 2.54 7.92
N THR A 85 6.04 3.82 7.69
CA THR A 85 5.48 4.33 6.43
C THR A 85 6.37 3.98 5.24
N GLU A 86 7.68 4.22 5.32
CA GLU A 86 8.62 3.90 4.24
C GLU A 86 8.65 2.38 3.96
N ALA A 87 8.70 1.57 5.01
CA ALA A 87 8.67 0.11 4.87
C ALA A 87 7.36 -0.40 4.24
N LEU A 88 6.22 0.19 4.64
CA LEU A 88 4.92 -0.10 4.07
C LEU A 88 4.88 0.22 2.57
N HIS A 89 5.38 1.41 2.19
CA HIS A 89 5.49 1.81 0.78
C HIS A 89 6.34 0.82 -0.01
N ARG A 90 7.56 0.52 0.45
CA ARG A 90 8.46 -0.43 -0.23
C ARG A 90 7.84 -1.82 -0.39
N TYR A 91 7.15 -2.32 0.64
CA TYR A 91 6.42 -3.58 0.55
C TYR A 91 5.32 -3.49 -0.52
N SER A 92 4.52 -2.42 -0.51
CA SER A 92 3.42 -2.23 -1.46
C SER A 92 3.91 -2.10 -2.90
N GLU A 93 5.04 -1.44 -3.14
CA GLU A 93 5.66 -1.32 -4.45
C GLU A 93 6.20 -2.66 -4.96
N THR A 94 6.74 -3.49 -4.06
CA THR A 94 7.32 -4.79 -4.41
C THR A 94 6.24 -5.83 -4.72
N TYR A 95 5.20 -5.90 -3.90
CA TYR A 95 4.18 -6.97 -3.98
C TYR A 95 2.87 -6.51 -4.61
N GLY A 96 2.70 -5.22 -4.88
CA GLY A 96 1.44 -4.64 -5.37
C GLY A 96 0.28 -4.72 -4.35
N LYS A 97 0.57 -5.01 -3.08
CA LYS A 97 -0.43 -5.18 -2.02
C LYS A 97 0.09 -4.66 -0.68
N LEU A 98 -0.83 -4.27 0.19
CA LEU A 98 -0.50 -3.96 1.58
C LEU A 98 -0.13 -5.24 2.35
N PRO A 99 0.84 -5.18 3.28
CA PRO A 99 1.12 -6.31 4.15
C PRO A 99 -0.10 -6.57 5.05
N PRO A 100 -0.36 -7.82 5.45
CA PRO A 100 -1.42 -8.14 6.39
C PRO A 100 -1.13 -7.54 7.76
N ASP A 101 0.14 -7.55 8.19
CA ASP A 101 0.57 -7.08 9.51
C ASP A 101 1.90 -6.32 9.46
N PHE A 102 2.16 -5.52 10.50
CA PHE A 102 3.47 -4.89 10.69
C PHE A 102 4.59 -5.91 10.89
N ASN A 103 4.28 -7.10 11.43
CA ASN A 103 5.27 -8.16 11.60
C ASN A 103 5.77 -8.70 10.24
N THR A 104 4.93 -8.66 9.20
CA THR A 104 5.35 -9.00 7.84
C THR A 104 6.48 -8.09 7.36
N LEU A 105 6.46 -6.80 7.73
CA LEU A 105 7.54 -5.88 7.38
C LEU A 105 8.88 -6.24 8.05
N VAL A 106 8.83 -6.79 9.27
CA VAL A 106 10.01 -7.30 9.98
C VAL A 106 10.52 -8.57 9.32
N THR A 107 9.64 -9.54 9.05
CA THR A 107 9.99 -10.83 8.43
C THR A 107 10.54 -10.65 7.01
N SER A 108 9.96 -9.73 6.25
CA SER A 108 10.44 -9.34 4.92
C SER A 108 11.67 -8.42 4.95
N LYS A 109 12.21 -8.11 6.15
CA LYS A 109 13.42 -7.30 6.36
C LYS A 109 13.33 -5.87 5.81
N TYR A 110 12.12 -5.31 5.69
CA TYR A 110 11.95 -3.89 5.39
C TYR A 110 12.23 -3.02 6.62
N ILE A 111 12.03 -3.57 7.82
CA ILE A 111 12.45 -2.96 9.09
C ILE A 111 13.27 -3.97 9.90
N THR A 112 14.27 -3.49 10.64
CA THR A 112 15.14 -4.33 11.48
C THR A 112 14.43 -4.80 12.75
N ALA A 113 13.61 -3.92 13.34
CA ALA A 113 12.84 -4.19 14.53
C ALA A 113 11.55 -3.37 14.49
N MET A 114 10.48 -3.90 15.09
CA MET A 114 9.22 -3.17 15.20
C MET A 114 9.38 -2.03 16.21
N PRO A 115 9.15 -0.77 15.82
CA PRO A 115 9.19 0.33 16.77
C PRO A 115 8.10 0.10 17.82
N GLN A 116 8.43 0.36 19.08
CA GLN A 116 7.46 0.24 20.15
C GLN A 116 6.53 1.46 20.11
N PRO A 117 5.20 1.26 20.10
CA PRO A 117 4.29 2.39 20.15
C PRO A 117 4.43 3.11 21.50
N PRO A 118 4.29 4.45 21.54
CA PRO A 118 4.24 5.18 22.80
C PRO A 118 3.11 4.68 23.70
N ALA A 119 3.27 4.81 25.02
CA ALA A 119 2.28 4.34 26.00
C ALA A 119 0.88 4.92 25.72
N GLY A 120 -0.14 4.04 25.75
CA GLY A 120 -1.53 4.41 25.46
C GLY A 120 -1.80 4.78 24.00
N LYS A 121 -0.88 4.48 23.08
CA LYS A 121 -1.04 4.72 21.64
C LYS A 121 -0.86 3.43 20.86
N ARG A 122 -1.41 3.39 19.65
CA ARG A 122 -1.27 2.30 18.69
C ARG A 122 -0.91 2.83 17.32
N PHE A 123 -0.18 2.03 16.55
CA PHE A 123 0.01 2.31 15.12
C PHE A 123 -1.25 1.93 14.36
N ALA A 124 -1.65 2.77 13.43
CA ALA A 124 -2.73 2.52 12.49
C ALA A 124 -2.33 3.04 11.11
N VAL A 125 -2.84 2.42 10.05
CA VAL A 125 -2.52 2.80 8.68
C VAL A 125 -3.64 3.65 8.10
N ASP A 126 -3.31 4.86 7.71
CA ASP A 126 -4.17 5.72 6.88
C ASP A 126 -4.06 5.25 5.43
N ARG A 127 -5.06 4.48 4.97
CA ARG A 127 -5.09 3.93 3.60
C ARG A 127 -5.23 5.00 2.51
N VAL A 128 -5.67 6.20 2.86
CA VAL A 128 -5.82 7.30 1.89
C VAL A 128 -4.45 7.83 1.48
N HIS A 129 -3.55 7.98 2.45
CA HIS A 129 -2.21 8.54 2.24
C HIS A 129 -1.12 7.47 2.27
N MET A 130 -1.48 6.22 2.56
CA MET A 130 -0.57 5.08 2.76
C MET A 130 0.46 5.31 3.88
N GLN A 131 0.04 6.00 4.95
CA GLN A 131 0.92 6.40 6.05
C GLN A 131 0.57 5.69 7.35
N VAL A 132 1.58 5.39 8.16
CA VAL A 132 1.40 4.83 9.48
C VAL A 132 1.32 5.96 10.50
N VAL A 133 0.15 6.15 11.08
CA VAL A 133 -0.14 7.16 12.09
C VAL A 133 -0.16 6.54 13.47
N VAL A 134 0.25 7.34 14.45
CA VAL A 134 0.16 6.96 15.86
C VAL A 134 -1.12 7.56 16.43
N LEU A 135 -2.09 6.71 16.74
CA LEU A 135 -3.37 7.10 17.33
C LEU A 135 -3.37 6.81 18.83
N SER A 136 -4.01 7.66 19.62
CA SER A 136 -4.35 7.32 21.00
C SER A 136 -5.29 6.12 21.01
N GLN A 137 -4.95 5.11 21.81
CA GLN A 137 -5.71 3.88 21.92
C GLN A 137 -7.02 4.08 22.67
#